data_AF-I1YI80-F1
#
_entry.id   AF-I1YI80-F1
#
_cell.length_a   1.000
_cell.length_b   1.000
_cell.length_c   1.000
_cell.angle_alpha   90.00
_cell.angle_beta   90.00
_cell.angle_gamma   90.00
#
_symmetry.space_group_name_H-M   'P 1'
#
loop_
_entity.id
_entity.type
_entity.pdbx_description
1 polymer ?
#
loop_
_entity_poly.entity_id
_entity_poly.type
_entity_poly.pdbx_seq_one_letter_code
_entity_poly.pdbx_strand_id
1 'polypeptide(L)'
;MKRYRVLAFSFDTRARLLATEIQDSWESQVKSQWMENKRKIREGLVHEFGAQNHEEKIENFIELGASPLSLLAFHNAFLGQCRKSFVVGSYYSALVSACTLGERILNRLIIHLREYFRSTTEYKKIYRKESFDNWEYAIGTLESWEVLLPAAAEDLRQLGGIRHQAVHFNPETDQNARELAIEAIHLLQNIVEKQFSAFGSQPWYIEGARGAAYVAKQYEDFPFVKEVVIPNCVLVGPHHKLEHGSNGWIVHDEDNYEDKEITDDEFLSLLR
;
A
#
# COMPACT_ATOMS: atom_id res chain seq x y z
N MET A 1 2.68 -6.64 28.48
CA MET A 1 2.91 -5.19 28.19
C MET A 1 3.28 -4.84 26.75
N LYS A 2 3.57 -5.79 25.85
CA LYS A 2 4.07 -5.46 24.50
C LYS A 2 2.97 -5.22 23.47
N ARG A 3 3.32 -4.56 22.35
CA ARG A 3 2.49 -4.38 21.16
C ARG A 3 3.29 -4.64 19.89
N TYR A 4 2.62 -5.11 18.85
CA TYR A 4 3.22 -5.27 17.54
C TYR A 4 3.38 -3.90 16.88
N ARG A 5 4.62 -3.44 16.68
CA ARG A 5 4.96 -2.22 15.94
C ARG A 5 5.27 -2.54 14.49
N VAL A 6 4.64 -1.85 13.55
CA VAL A 6 4.93 -1.99 12.12
C VAL A 6 6.32 -1.41 11.82
N LEU A 7 7.20 -2.22 11.22
CA LEU A 7 8.57 -1.81 10.85
C LEU A 7 8.92 -2.17 9.40
N ALA A 8 8.22 -3.12 8.78
CA ALA A 8 8.43 -3.53 7.40
C ALA A 8 7.40 -2.87 6.48
N PHE A 9 7.83 -1.83 5.76
CA PHE A 9 6.98 -1.10 4.82
C PHE A 9 7.79 -0.49 3.67
N SER A 10 7.12 -0.11 2.59
CA SER A 10 7.70 0.51 1.40
C SER A 10 6.90 1.74 0.98
N PHE A 11 7.61 2.75 0.48
CA PHE A 11 7.05 3.95 -0.14
C PHE A 11 8.06 4.58 -1.10
N ASP A 12 7.60 5.49 -1.96
CA ASP A 12 8.46 6.29 -2.84
C ASP A 12 7.89 7.69 -2.98
N THR A 13 8.57 8.68 -2.41
CA THR A 13 8.15 10.10 -2.41
C THR A 13 8.86 10.94 -3.46
N ARG A 14 9.70 10.35 -4.31
CA ARG A 14 10.45 11.10 -5.34
C ARG A 14 9.54 11.94 -6.24
N ALA A 15 8.39 11.40 -6.63
CA ALA A 15 7.41 12.12 -7.45
C ALA A 15 6.89 13.39 -6.75
N ARG A 16 6.61 13.30 -5.44
CA ARG A 16 6.19 14.45 -4.62
C ARG A 16 7.29 15.49 -4.48
N LEU A 17 8.54 15.06 -4.31
CA LEU A 17 9.68 15.97 -4.26
C LEU A 17 9.86 16.72 -5.58
N LEU A 18 9.67 16.05 -6.72
CA LEU A 18 9.73 16.68 -8.04
C LEU A 18 8.57 17.66 -8.27
N ALA A 19 7.36 17.30 -7.87
CA ALA A 19 6.15 18.12 -8.02
C ALA A 19 6.12 19.35 -7.10
N THR A 20 6.90 19.37 -6.01
CA THR A 20 6.89 20.47 -5.04
C THR A 20 7.40 21.77 -5.66
N GLU A 21 6.59 22.81 -5.71
CA GLU A 21 7.02 24.14 -6.17
C GLU A 21 7.97 24.79 -5.16
N ILE A 22 9.13 25.27 -5.65
CA ILE A 22 10.12 25.96 -4.82
C ILE A 22 9.68 27.41 -4.69
N GLN A 23 9.28 27.81 -3.48
CA GLN A 23 8.70 29.13 -3.24
C GLN A 23 9.79 30.20 -3.17
N ASP A 24 9.47 31.39 -3.69
CA ASP A 24 10.41 32.51 -3.68
C ASP A 24 10.71 33.05 -2.28
N SER A 25 9.81 32.83 -1.32
CA SER A 25 9.99 33.22 0.08
C SER A 25 10.98 32.35 0.87
N TRP A 26 11.40 31.21 0.32
CA TRP A 26 12.32 30.31 1.02
C TRP A 26 13.74 30.87 1.11
N GLU A 27 14.44 30.50 2.18
CA GLU A 27 15.85 30.82 2.35
C GLU A 27 16.68 30.27 1.18
N SER A 28 17.71 31.02 0.75
CA SER A 28 18.53 30.66 -0.40
C SER A 28 19.16 29.26 -0.27
N GLN A 29 19.62 28.90 0.93
CA GLN A 29 20.18 27.57 1.20
C GLN A 29 19.14 26.47 1.02
N VAL A 30 17.91 26.69 1.48
CA VAL A 30 16.79 25.73 1.31
C VAL A 30 16.46 25.57 -0.16
N LYS A 31 16.36 26.67 -0.93
CA LYS A 31 16.15 26.62 -2.38
C LYS A 31 17.22 25.81 -3.09
N SER A 32 18.50 26.06 -2.79
CA SER A 32 19.62 25.31 -3.37
C SER A 32 19.56 23.82 -3.05
N GLN A 33 19.22 23.46 -1.81
CA GLN A 33 19.05 22.05 -1.41
C GLN A 33 17.91 21.37 -2.18
N TRP A 34 16.78 22.05 -2.37
CA TRP A 34 15.66 21.52 -3.15
C TRP A 34 16.01 21.35 -4.61
N MET A 35 16.67 22.33 -5.23
CA MET A 35 17.13 22.24 -6.62
C MET A 35 18.09 21.06 -6.82
N GLU A 36 19.03 20.87 -5.90
CA GLU A 36 19.97 19.75 -5.94
C GLU A 36 19.29 18.39 -5.76
N ASN A 37 18.34 18.30 -4.82
CA ASN A 37 17.54 17.08 -4.63
C ASN A 37 16.75 16.74 -5.90
N LYS A 38 16.08 17.71 -6.51
CA LYS A 38 15.35 17.51 -7.78
C LYS A 38 16.28 17.07 -8.90
N ARG A 39 17.46 17.70 -9.04
CA ARG A 39 18.47 17.33 -10.04
C ARG A 39 18.91 15.87 -9.89
N LYS A 40 19.29 15.45 -8.66
CA LYS A 40 19.69 14.06 -8.37
C LYS A 40 18.58 13.06 -8.67
N ILE A 41 17.33 13.39 -8.32
CA ILE A 41 16.18 12.53 -8.63
C ILE A 41 16.01 12.39 -10.14
N ARG A 42 16.05 13.49 -10.90
CA ARG A 42 15.93 13.44 -12.38
C ARG A 42 17.03 12.59 -13.01
N GLU A 43 18.28 12.77 -12.60
CA GLU A 43 19.41 11.94 -13.06
C GLU A 43 19.21 10.46 -12.73
N GLY A 44 18.74 10.16 -11.51
CA GLY A 44 18.40 8.81 -11.09
C GLY A 44 17.29 8.18 -11.94
N LEU A 45 16.24 8.94 -12.27
CA LEU A 45 15.15 8.47 -13.14
C LEU A 45 15.63 8.21 -14.58
N VAL A 46 16.51 9.05 -15.12
CA VAL A 46 17.14 8.82 -16.43
C VAL A 46 17.96 7.53 -16.41
N HIS A 47 18.71 7.28 -15.33
CA HIS A 47 19.45 6.04 -15.15
C HIS A 47 18.54 4.81 -15.02
N GLU A 48 17.45 4.93 -14.24
CA GLU A 48 16.50 3.84 -13.97
C GLU A 48 15.66 3.46 -15.21
N PHE A 49 15.20 4.45 -15.99
CA PHE A 49 14.25 4.25 -17.10
C PHE A 49 14.86 4.45 -18.49
N GLY A 50 16.13 4.84 -18.57
CA GLY A 50 16.86 5.08 -19.81
C GLY A 50 16.66 6.46 -20.41
N ALA A 51 17.66 6.93 -21.17
CA ALA A 51 17.76 8.31 -21.67
C ALA A 51 16.80 8.68 -22.81
N GLN A 52 16.30 7.71 -23.58
CA GLN A 52 15.33 7.97 -24.65
C GLN A 52 14.00 8.47 -24.07
N ASN A 53 13.44 9.55 -24.61
CA ASN A 53 12.19 10.17 -24.19
C ASN A 53 12.12 10.43 -22.67
N HIS A 54 13.25 10.82 -22.05
CA HIS A 54 13.33 10.92 -20.59
C HIS A 54 12.44 12.01 -19.98
N GLU A 55 12.17 13.11 -20.69
CA GLU A 55 11.26 14.15 -20.19
C GLU A 55 9.83 13.61 -20.03
N GLU A 56 9.29 12.91 -21.04
CA GLU A 56 7.97 12.26 -20.94
C GLU A 56 7.93 11.22 -19.81
N LYS A 57 9.01 10.46 -19.61
CA LYS A 57 9.12 9.50 -18.50
C LYS A 57 9.09 10.20 -17.14
N ILE A 58 9.77 11.34 -17.01
CA ILE A 58 9.76 12.14 -15.77
C ILE A 58 8.36 12.72 -15.54
N GLU A 59 7.69 13.22 -16.57
CA GLU A 59 6.30 13.69 -16.49
C GLU A 59 5.34 12.58 -16.04
N ASN A 60 5.40 11.41 -16.70
CA ASN A 60 4.63 10.23 -16.30
C ASN A 60 4.90 9.81 -14.85
N PHE A 61 6.16 9.86 -14.40
CA PHE A 61 6.54 9.55 -13.03
C PHE A 61 5.97 10.55 -12.02
N ILE A 62 5.91 11.84 -12.37
CA ILE A 62 5.30 12.89 -11.55
C ILE A 62 3.78 12.69 -11.48
N GLU A 63 3.11 12.42 -12.60
CA GLU A 63 1.66 12.20 -12.67
C GLU A 63 1.19 10.98 -11.87
N LEU A 64 2.00 9.92 -11.82
CA LEU A 64 1.75 8.76 -10.95
C LEU A 64 1.71 9.11 -9.46
N GLY A 65 2.34 10.21 -9.07
CA GLY A 65 2.48 10.61 -7.68
C GLY A 65 3.34 9.63 -6.87
N ALA A 66 3.31 9.80 -5.55
CA ALA A 66 4.06 8.95 -4.64
C ALA A 66 3.53 7.50 -4.66
N SER A 67 4.43 6.53 -4.48
CA SER A 67 3.98 5.17 -4.15
C SER A 67 3.42 5.17 -2.73
N PRO A 68 2.25 4.55 -2.49
CA PRO A 68 1.60 4.57 -1.19
C PRO A 68 2.48 3.91 -0.12
N LEU A 69 2.33 4.38 1.12
CA LEU A 69 3.03 3.86 2.29
C LEU A 69 2.46 2.51 2.69
N SER A 70 2.97 1.45 2.11
CA SER A 70 2.36 0.12 2.18
C SER A 70 3.18 -0.84 3.03
N LEU A 71 2.49 -1.70 3.79
CA LEU A 71 3.08 -2.92 4.37
C LEU A 71 3.82 -3.72 3.27
N LEU A 72 4.91 -4.40 3.62
CA LEU A 72 5.57 -5.31 2.68
C LEU A 72 4.74 -6.60 2.56
N ALA A 73 3.91 -6.64 1.53
CA ALA A 73 3.03 -7.75 1.24
C ALA A 73 3.15 -8.20 -0.23
N PHE A 74 2.24 -9.07 -0.64
CA PHE A 74 2.29 -9.77 -1.92
C PHE A 74 2.06 -8.87 -3.15
N HIS A 75 1.61 -7.63 -2.98
CA HIS A 75 1.31 -6.70 -4.08
C HIS A 75 2.43 -5.71 -4.41
N ASN A 76 3.38 -5.43 -3.50
CA ASN A 76 4.32 -4.31 -3.67
C ASN A 76 5.19 -4.44 -4.92
N ALA A 77 5.72 -5.65 -5.19
CA ALA A 77 6.57 -5.89 -6.36
C ALA A 77 5.79 -5.65 -7.68
N PHE A 78 4.54 -6.12 -7.75
CA PHE A 78 3.71 -5.96 -8.93
C PHE A 78 3.19 -4.53 -9.09
N LEU A 79 2.89 -3.82 -8.00
CA LEU A 79 2.55 -2.40 -8.06
C LEU A 79 3.73 -1.59 -8.63
N GLY A 80 4.94 -1.90 -8.19
CA GLY A 80 6.16 -1.34 -8.75
C GLY A 80 6.26 -1.58 -10.26
N GLN A 81 5.99 -2.80 -10.73
CA GLN A 81 5.98 -3.12 -12.15
C GLN A 81 4.90 -2.36 -12.93
N CYS A 82 3.67 -2.25 -12.39
CA CYS A 82 2.58 -1.48 -13.01
C CYS A 82 2.99 -0.02 -13.23
N ARG A 83 3.53 0.61 -12.17
CA ARG A 83 4.02 1.99 -12.20
C ARG A 83 5.14 2.16 -13.23
N LYS A 84 6.13 1.25 -13.23
CA LYS A 84 7.25 1.30 -14.19
C LYS A 84 6.79 1.19 -15.65
N SER A 85 5.82 0.33 -15.94
CA SER A 85 5.21 0.21 -17.27
C SER A 85 4.59 1.53 -17.74
N PHE A 86 3.89 2.24 -16.85
CA PHE A 86 3.33 3.55 -17.16
C PHE A 86 4.42 4.59 -17.44
N VAL A 87 5.45 4.65 -16.58
CA VAL A 87 6.58 5.58 -16.73
C VAL A 87 7.21 5.47 -18.11
N VAL A 88 7.46 4.25 -18.59
CA VAL A 88 8.13 4.03 -19.88
C VAL A 88 7.21 4.15 -21.10
N GLY A 89 5.96 4.59 -20.93
CA GLY A 89 4.99 4.79 -22.01
C GLY A 89 4.27 3.51 -22.47
N SER A 90 4.41 2.40 -21.75
CA SER A 90 3.71 1.14 -22.06
C SER A 90 2.30 1.15 -21.44
N TYR A 91 1.47 2.10 -21.86
CA TYR A 91 0.21 2.44 -21.20
C TYR A 91 -0.79 1.28 -21.15
N TYR A 92 -1.02 0.57 -22.26
CA TYR A 92 -1.93 -0.59 -22.24
C TYR A 92 -1.45 -1.71 -21.32
N SER A 93 -0.13 -1.98 -21.31
CA SER A 93 0.46 -2.94 -20.37
C SER A 93 0.29 -2.49 -18.92
N ALA A 94 0.42 -1.19 -18.65
CA ALA A 94 0.23 -0.63 -17.32
C ALA A 94 -1.24 -0.74 -16.86
N LEU A 95 -2.19 -0.42 -17.73
CA LEU A 95 -3.63 -0.57 -17.53
C LEU A 95 -4.01 -2.01 -17.18
N VAL A 96 -3.67 -2.97 -18.04
CA VAL A 96 -4.02 -4.38 -17.81
C VAL A 96 -3.33 -4.93 -16.56
N SER A 97 -2.08 -4.54 -16.31
CA SER A 97 -1.34 -4.96 -15.12
C SER A 97 -2.00 -4.45 -13.84
N ALA A 98 -2.46 -3.18 -13.82
CA ALA A 98 -3.14 -2.61 -12.66
C ALA A 98 -4.45 -3.34 -12.36
N CYS A 99 -5.29 -3.55 -13.38
CA CYS A 99 -6.54 -4.31 -13.26
C CYS A 99 -6.30 -5.75 -12.77
N THR A 100 -5.31 -6.43 -13.34
CA THR A 100 -4.98 -7.82 -12.98
C THR A 100 -4.38 -7.91 -11.58
N LEU A 101 -3.63 -6.90 -11.12
CA LEU A 101 -3.14 -6.85 -9.74
C LEU A 101 -4.31 -6.68 -8.75
N GLY A 102 -5.32 -5.87 -9.06
CA GLY A 102 -6.55 -5.77 -8.26
C GLY A 102 -7.23 -7.13 -8.08
N GLU A 103 -7.42 -7.88 -9.17
CA GLU A 103 -7.97 -9.25 -9.14
C GLU A 103 -7.10 -10.18 -8.30
N ARG A 104 -5.78 -10.11 -8.49
CA ARG A 104 -4.83 -10.92 -7.74
C ARG A 104 -4.88 -10.63 -6.24
N ILE A 105 -5.08 -9.37 -5.83
CA ILE A 105 -5.24 -8.99 -4.42
C ILE A 105 -6.48 -9.64 -3.84
N LEU A 106 -7.64 -9.52 -4.49
CA LEU A 106 -8.89 -10.16 -4.07
C LEU A 106 -8.73 -11.67 -3.90
N ASN A 107 -8.20 -12.33 -4.93
CA ASN A 107 -8.01 -13.77 -4.94
C ASN A 107 -7.05 -14.22 -3.84
N ARG A 108 -5.98 -13.45 -3.61
CA ARG A 108 -5.00 -13.75 -2.56
C ARG A 108 -5.63 -13.65 -1.18
N LEU A 109 -6.43 -12.61 -0.91
CA LEU A 109 -7.14 -12.46 0.37
C LEU A 109 -8.11 -13.61 0.61
N ILE A 110 -8.94 -13.97 -0.37
CA ILE A 110 -9.88 -15.09 -0.25
C ILE A 110 -9.15 -16.40 0.03
N ILE A 111 -8.15 -16.76 -0.77
CA ILE A 111 -7.43 -18.04 -0.64
C ILE A 111 -6.75 -18.14 0.73
N HIS A 112 -6.15 -17.04 1.19
CA HIS A 112 -5.37 -17.02 2.42
C HIS A 112 -6.24 -16.98 3.68
N LEU A 113 -7.40 -16.34 3.62
CA LEU A 113 -8.22 -16.05 4.80
C LEU A 113 -9.47 -16.92 4.92
N ARG A 114 -10.01 -17.48 3.84
CA ARG A 114 -11.32 -18.18 3.86
C ARG A 114 -11.43 -19.30 4.89
N GLU A 115 -10.33 -19.97 5.23
CA GLU A 115 -10.34 -21.10 6.16
C GLU A 115 -10.70 -20.65 7.60
N TYR A 116 -10.44 -19.38 7.94
CA TYR A 116 -10.86 -18.75 9.19
C TYR A 116 -12.38 -18.55 9.26
N PHE A 117 -13.08 -18.58 8.13
CA PHE A 117 -14.50 -18.27 8.00
C PHE A 117 -15.35 -19.48 7.57
N ARG A 118 -14.86 -20.71 7.75
CA ARG A 118 -15.57 -21.96 7.35
C ARG A 118 -17.00 -22.07 7.88
N SER A 119 -17.29 -21.46 9.02
CA SER A 119 -18.61 -21.49 9.67
C SER A 119 -19.61 -20.51 9.06
N THR A 120 -19.18 -19.55 8.24
CA THR A 120 -20.07 -18.52 7.69
C THR A 120 -20.79 -19.00 6.42
N THR A 121 -21.87 -18.32 6.04
CA THR A 121 -22.66 -18.72 4.87
C THR A 121 -21.95 -18.37 3.56
N GLU A 122 -21.13 -17.32 3.59
CA GLU A 122 -20.36 -16.77 2.48
C GLU A 122 -19.24 -17.73 2.05
N TYR A 123 -18.67 -18.51 2.98
CA TYR A 123 -17.65 -19.51 2.67
C TYR A 123 -18.11 -20.50 1.58
N LYS A 124 -19.38 -20.91 1.62
CA LYS A 124 -19.95 -21.82 0.60
C LYS A 124 -20.00 -21.18 -0.80
N LYS A 125 -19.99 -19.85 -0.88
CA LYS A 125 -19.98 -19.11 -2.15
C LYS A 125 -18.57 -19.03 -2.75
N ILE A 126 -17.50 -19.05 -1.94
CA ILE A 126 -16.13 -18.81 -2.42
C ILE A 126 -15.19 -20.03 -2.29
N TYR A 127 -15.68 -21.19 -1.85
CA TYR A 127 -14.78 -22.34 -1.60
C TYR A 127 -14.20 -22.91 -2.90
N ARG A 128 -14.91 -22.78 -4.02
CA ARG A 128 -14.45 -23.20 -5.36
C ARG A 128 -13.69 -22.06 -6.03
N LYS A 129 -12.68 -22.43 -6.81
CA LYS A 129 -11.82 -21.48 -7.54
C LYS A 129 -12.61 -20.53 -8.44
N GLU A 130 -13.49 -21.09 -9.26
CA GLU A 130 -14.32 -20.36 -10.23
C GLU A 130 -15.20 -19.28 -9.57
N SER A 131 -15.48 -19.41 -8.27
CA SER A 131 -16.42 -18.53 -7.60
C SER A 131 -15.82 -17.21 -7.13
N PHE A 132 -14.51 -17.16 -6.87
CA PHE A 132 -13.84 -15.92 -6.46
C PHE A 132 -13.14 -15.19 -7.61
N ASP A 133 -13.15 -15.75 -8.84
CA ASP A 133 -12.78 -15.01 -10.05
C ASP A 133 -13.83 -13.94 -10.41
N ASN A 134 -15.04 -14.02 -9.83
CA ASN A 134 -16.04 -12.96 -9.88
C ASN A 134 -15.75 -11.90 -8.80
N TRP A 135 -15.36 -10.70 -9.24
CA TRP A 135 -15.01 -9.59 -8.34
C TRP A 135 -16.12 -9.23 -7.37
N GLU A 136 -17.38 -9.20 -7.81
CA GLU A 136 -18.51 -8.83 -6.95
C GLU A 136 -18.69 -9.83 -5.81
N TYR A 137 -18.55 -11.12 -6.10
CA TYR A 137 -18.60 -12.16 -5.07
C TYR A 137 -17.40 -12.11 -4.13
N ALA A 138 -16.20 -11.88 -4.64
CA ALA A 138 -15.00 -11.76 -3.82
C ALA A 138 -15.08 -10.53 -2.90
N ILE A 139 -15.42 -9.36 -3.44
CA ILE A 139 -15.57 -8.10 -2.69
C ILE A 139 -16.65 -8.25 -1.62
N GLY A 140 -17.88 -8.67 -2.01
CA GLY A 140 -18.98 -8.80 -1.07
C GLY A 140 -18.72 -9.83 0.04
N THR A 141 -17.96 -10.89 -0.26
CA THR A 141 -17.54 -11.86 0.77
C THR A 141 -16.53 -11.27 1.74
N LEU A 142 -15.50 -10.56 1.24
CA LEU A 142 -14.48 -9.95 2.08
C LEU A 142 -15.05 -8.78 2.93
N GLU A 143 -16.02 -8.03 2.42
CA GLU A 143 -16.76 -7.02 3.20
C GLU A 143 -17.60 -7.69 4.30
N SER A 144 -18.30 -8.79 3.98
CA SER A 144 -19.12 -9.52 4.97
C SER A 144 -18.28 -10.13 6.10
N TRP A 145 -17.02 -10.45 5.81
CA TRP A 145 -16.03 -10.89 6.80
C TRP A 145 -15.30 -9.75 7.50
N GLU A 146 -15.63 -8.50 7.18
CA GLU A 146 -14.97 -7.28 7.68
C GLU A 146 -13.47 -7.23 7.37
N VAL A 147 -12.99 -8.04 6.41
CA VAL A 147 -11.60 -8.10 5.99
C VAL A 147 -11.26 -6.91 5.10
N LEU A 148 -12.16 -6.58 4.17
CA LEU A 148 -11.96 -5.47 3.23
C LEU A 148 -12.66 -4.22 3.77
N LEU A 149 -11.91 -3.13 3.92
CA LEU A 149 -12.44 -1.86 4.37
C LEU A 149 -13.39 -1.26 3.30
N PRO A 150 -14.51 -0.63 3.69
CA PRO A 150 -15.51 -0.14 2.74
C PRO A 150 -14.95 0.78 1.65
N ALA A 151 -14.03 1.67 2.02
CA ALA A 151 -13.41 2.60 1.07
C ALA A 151 -12.49 1.91 0.05
N ALA A 152 -11.88 0.77 0.41
CA ALA A 152 -11.06 -0.02 -0.50
C ALA A 152 -11.93 -0.92 -1.40
N ALA A 153 -13.05 -1.42 -0.88
CA ALA A 153 -14.04 -2.17 -1.64
C ALA A 153 -14.65 -1.32 -2.78
N GLU A 154 -14.96 -0.06 -2.50
CA GLU A 154 -15.46 0.87 -3.51
C GLU A 154 -14.46 1.08 -4.66
N ASP A 155 -13.19 1.36 -4.34
CA ASP A 155 -12.15 1.51 -5.37
C ASP A 155 -11.93 0.22 -6.17
N LEU A 156 -12.06 -0.95 -5.53
CA LEU A 156 -12.00 -2.25 -6.21
C LEU A 156 -13.17 -2.43 -7.18
N ARG A 157 -14.39 -2.01 -6.85
CA ARG A 157 -15.51 -2.05 -7.79
C ARG A 157 -15.25 -1.16 -9.00
N GLN A 158 -14.73 0.05 -8.78
CA GLN A 158 -14.37 0.98 -9.86
C GLN A 158 -13.28 0.39 -10.75
N LEU A 159 -12.22 -0.19 -10.16
CA LEU A 159 -11.15 -0.85 -10.91
C LEU A 159 -11.67 -2.06 -11.70
N GLY A 160 -12.65 -2.80 -11.17
CA GLY A 160 -13.35 -3.88 -11.86
C GLY A 160 -14.13 -3.40 -13.09
N GLY A 161 -14.73 -2.20 -13.01
CA GLY A 161 -15.35 -1.53 -14.15
C GLY A 161 -14.35 -1.20 -15.26
N ILE A 162 -13.21 -0.61 -14.91
CA ILE A 162 -12.12 -0.32 -15.87
C ILE A 162 -11.59 -1.61 -16.49
N ARG A 163 -11.37 -2.66 -15.69
CA ARG A 163 -10.94 -3.98 -16.18
C ARG A 163 -11.88 -4.50 -17.27
N HIS A 164 -13.19 -4.43 -17.03
CA HIS A 164 -14.17 -4.90 -17.99
C HIS A 164 -14.01 -4.18 -19.34
N GLN A 165 -13.82 -2.86 -19.31
CA GLN A 165 -13.60 -2.06 -20.52
C GLN A 165 -12.25 -2.33 -21.20
N ALA A 166 -11.19 -2.60 -20.42
CA ALA A 166 -9.82 -2.76 -20.93
C ALA A 166 -9.52 -4.15 -21.50
N VAL A 167 -10.17 -5.19 -20.98
CA VAL A 167 -9.93 -6.60 -21.35
C VAL A 167 -10.88 -7.06 -22.45
N HIS A 168 -12.13 -6.58 -22.45
CA HIS A 168 -13.03 -6.81 -23.58
C HIS A 168 -12.71 -5.80 -24.68
N PHE A 169 -12.75 -6.25 -25.94
CA PHE A 169 -12.39 -5.39 -27.07
C PHE A 169 -13.24 -4.11 -27.07
N ASN A 170 -12.57 -2.96 -26.92
CA ASN A 170 -13.15 -1.64 -27.04
C ASN A 170 -12.24 -0.80 -27.95
N PRO A 171 -12.70 -0.35 -29.13
CA PRO A 171 -11.88 0.42 -30.05
C PRO A 171 -11.43 1.78 -29.49
N GLU A 172 -12.12 2.30 -28.47
CA GLU A 172 -11.71 3.55 -27.81
C GLU A 172 -10.40 3.40 -27.03
N THR A 173 -10.10 2.19 -26.53
CA THR A 173 -8.87 1.89 -25.78
C THR A 173 -7.61 2.12 -26.59
N ASP A 174 -7.68 2.01 -27.93
CA ASP A 174 -6.56 2.31 -28.82
C ASP A 174 -6.16 3.80 -28.79
N GLN A 175 -7.05 4.68 -28.31
CA GLN A 175 -6.85 6.13 -28.30
C GLN A 175 -6.72 6.74 -26.90
N ASN A 176 -7.19 6.05 -25.85
CA ASN A 176 -7.22 6.57 -24.48
C ASN A 176 -6.50 5.67 -23.44
N ALA A 177 -5.62 4.77 -23.88
CA ALA A 177 -4.93 3.84 -22.99
C ALA A 177 -4.12 4.53 -21.88
N ARG A 178 -3.58 5.73 -22.13
CA ARG A 178 -2.83 6.49 -21.12
C ARG A 178 -3.72 6.95 -19.98
N GLU A 179 -4.86 7.55 -20.30
CA GLU A 179 -5.84 8.07 -19.36
C GLU A 179 -6.42 6.95 -18.50
N LEU A 180 -6.80 5.84 -19.13
CA LEU A 180 -7.29 4.66 -18.42
C LEU A 180 -6.19 4.04 -17.54
N ALA A 181 -4.95 4.01 -18.00
CA ALA A 181 -3.84 3.44 -17.23
C ALA A 181 -3.54 4.25 -15.96
N ILE A 182 -3.49 5.59 -16.07
CA ILE A 182 -3.22 6.43 -14.89
C ILE A 182 -4.36 6.33 -13.88
N GLU A 183 -5.61 6.32 -14.35
CA GLU A 183 -6.80 6.14 -13.51
C GLU A 183 -6.77 4.79 -12.77
N ALA A 184 -6.53 3.69 -13.50
CA ALA A 184 -6.44 2.35 -12.91
C ALA A 184 -5.31 2.24 -11.88
N ILE A 185 -4.15 2.84 -12.14
CA ILE A 185 -3.02 2.83 -11.20
C ILE A 185 -3.32 3.67 -9.97
N HIS A 186 -3.97 4.83 -10.11
CA HIS A 186 -4.40 5.64 -8.96
C HIS A 186 -5.41 4.91 -8.10
N LEU A 187 -6.41 4.24 -8.68
CA LEU A 187 -7.33 3.37 -7.94
C LEU A 187 -6.59 2.27 -7.19
N LEU A 188 -5.67 1.58 -7.86
CA LEU A 188 -4.85 0.53 -7.23
C LEU A 188 -3.99 1.06 -6.07
N GLN A 189 -3.41 2.25 -6.22
CA GLN A 189 -2.67 2.91 -5.15
C GLN A 189 -3.57 3.26 -3.96
N ASN A 190 -4.77 3.77 -4.22
CA ASN A 190 -5.75 4.09 -3.20
C ASN A 190 -6.22 2.84 -2.45
N ILE A 191 -6.45 1.72 -3.16
CA ILE A 191 -6.74 0.42 -2.54
C ILE A 191 -5.62 0.02 -1.59
N VAL A 192 -4.36 0.14 -2.03
CA VAL A 192 -3.18 -0.18 -1.22
C VAL A 192 -3.06 0.73 0.00
N GLU A 193 -3.29 2.04 -0.15
CA GLU A 193 -3.25 3.00 0.95
C GLU A 193 -4.39 2.78 1.94
N LYS A 194 -5.61 2.53 1.48
CA LYS A 194 -6.76 2.33 2.35
C LYS A 194 -6.66 1.01 3.11
N GLN A 195 -6.35 -0.09 2.42
CA GLN A 195 -6.39 -1.44 3.00
C GLN A 195 -5.06 -1.92 3.60
N PHE A 196 -3.92 -1.53 3.01
CA PHE A 196 -2.61 -2.11 3.32
C PHE A 196 -1.60 -1.06 3.78
N SER A 197 -2.04 0.11 4.25
CA SER A 197 -1.11 1.10 4.74
C SER A 197 -0.40 0.62 6.00
N ALA A 198 0.89 0.91 6.06
CA ALA A 198 1.72 0.66 7.24
C ALA A 198 1.43 1.64 8.39
N PHE A 199 0.81 2.78 8.09
CA PHE A 199 0.45 3.82 9.06
C PHE A 199 -0.87 4.47 8.65
N GLY A 200 -1.75 4.74 9.61
CA GLY A 200 -2.97 5.49 9.33
C GLY A 200 -4.07 5.22 10.33
N SER A 201 -5.29 5.51 9.89
CA SER A 201 -6.53 5.37 10.67
C SER A 201 -7.23 4.04 10.45
N GLN A 202 -6.52 3.03 9.94
CA GLN A 202 -7.10 1.69 9.81
C GLN A 202 -7.48 1.15 11.19
N PRO A 203 -8.60 0.43 11.31
CA PRO A 203 -9.19 0.08 12.62
C PRO A 203 -8.30 -0.81 13.47
N TRP A 204 -7.38 -1.56 12.84
CA TRP A 204 -6.45 -2.44 13.53
C TRP A 204 -5.24 -1.73 14.15
N TYR A 205 -5.09 -0.41 13.98
CA TYR A 205 -4.03 0.36 14.63
C TYR A 205 -4.54 1.08 15.88
N ILE A 206 -3.66 1.25 16.86
CA ILE A 206 -3.94 2.09 18.03
C ILE A 206 -3.98 3.55 17.58
N GLU A 207 -5.12 4.21 17.75
CA GLU A 207 -5.31 5.62 17.42
C GLU A 207 -4.43 6.53 18.30
N GLY A 208 -3.88 7.60 17.72
CA GLY A 208 -3.09 8.60 18.46
C GLY A 208 -1.61 8.26 18.64
N ALA A 209 -1.15 7.10 18.19
CA ALA A 209 0.28 6.77 18.13
C ALA A 209 1.04 7.71 17.17
N ARG A 210 1.86 8.62 17.72
CA ARG A 210 2.58 9.62 16.92
C ARG A 210 3.81 9.00 16.24
N GLY A 211 3.85 9.06 14.91
CA GLY A 211 5.02 8.62 14.12
C GLY A 211 5.31 7.11 14.17
N ALA A 212 4.38 6.31 14.69
CA ALA A 212 4.47 4.86 14.83
C ALA A 212 3.07 4.27 14.60
N ALA A 213 3.01 3.05 14.07
CA ALA A 213 1.78 2.27 14.01
C ALA A 213 1.95 1.02 14.87
N TYR A 214 1.04 0.83 15.83
CA TYR A 214 0.97 -0.34 16.69
C TYR A 214 -0.34 -1.06 16.46
N VAL A 215 -0.33 -2.38 16.40
CA VAL A 215 -1.55 -3.17 16.28
C VAL A 215 -2.33 -3.10 17.59
N ALA A 216 -3.61 -2.73 17.50
CA ALA A 216 -4.53 -2.71 18.63
C ALA A 216 -4.82 -4.13 19.12
N LYS A 217 -4.86 -4.32 20.44
CA LYS A 217 -4.87 -5.65 21.05
C LYS A 217 -6.04 -6.52 20.57
N GLN A 218 -7.22 -5.91 20.44
CA GLN A 218 -8.45 -6.59 20.01
C GLN A 218 -8.40 -7.13 18.57
N TYR A 219 -7.47 -6.65 17.75
CA TYR A 219 -7.32 -7.04 16.35
C TYR A 219 -6.20 -8.06 16.11
N GLU A 220 -5.39 -8.42 17.11
CA GLU A 220 -4.25 -9.32 16.92
C GLU A 220 -4.64 -10.69 16.35
N ASP A 221 -5.81 -11.21 16.76
CA ASP A 221 -6.34 -12.48 16.26
C ASP A 221 -7.27 -12.34 15.04
N PHE A 222 -7.53 -11.11 14.60
CA PHE A 222 -8.35 -10.90 13.40
C PHE A 222 -7.61 -11.45 12.17
N PRO A 223 -8.22 -12.30 11.33
CA PRO A 223 -7.51 -13.05 10.30
C PRO A 223 -6.64 -12.19 9.37
N PHE A 224 -7.16 -11.06 8.91
CA PHE A 224 -6.38 -10.14 8.06
C PHE A 224 -5.14 -9.60 8.79
N VAL A 225 -5.30 -9.18 10.04
CA VAL A 225 -4.22 -8.57 10.82
C VAL A 225 -3.17 -9.60 11.15
N LYS A 226 -3.59 -10.78 11.59
CA LYS A 226 -2.72 -11.91 11.90
C LYS A 226 -1.87 -12.36 10.71
N GLU A 227 -2.47 -12.42 9.52
CA GLU A 227 -1.82 -13.00 8.35
C GLU A 227 -1.13 -11.99 7.43
N VAL A 228 -1.48 -10.70 7.52
CA VAL A 228 -0.97 -9.65 6.61
C VAL A 228 -0.25 -8.54 7.37
N VAL A 229 -0.79 -8.07 8.49
CA VAL A 229 -0.22 -6.93 9.23
C VAL A 229 0.89 -7.38 10.17
N ILE A 230 0.63 -8.32 11.08
CA ILE A 230 1.59 -8.81 12.08
C ILE A 230 2.90 -9.35 11.49
N PRO A 231 2.93 -10.03 10.33
CA PRO A 231 4.19 -10.45 9.70
C PRO A 231 5.13 -9.29 9.34
N ASN A 232 4.62 -8.06 9.29
CA ASN A 232 5.37 -6.83 9.04
C ASN A 232 5.76 -6.07 10.33
N CYS A 233 5.50 -6.68 11.49
CA CYS A 233 5.67 -6.08 12.79
C CYS A 233 6.76 -6.78 13.63
N VAL A 234 7.21 -6.07 14.66
CA VAL A 234 8.00 -6.63 15.76
C VAL A 234 7.27 -6.37 17.07
N LEU A 235 7.27 -7.37 17.96
CA LEU A 235 6.66 -7.24 19.28
C LEU A 235 7.59 -6.43 20.20
N VAL A 236 7.14 -5.26 20.65
CA VAL A 236 7.96 -4.31 21.42
C VAL A 236 7.26 -3.83 22.69
N GLY A 237 8.04 -3.59 23.75
CA GLY A 237 7.56 -2.88 24.93
C GLY A 237 7.54 -1.36 24.76
N PRO A 238 6.93 -0.60 25.69
CA PRO A 238 6.77 0.85 25.56
C PRO A 238 8.08 1.65 25.57
N HIS A 239 9.18 1.06 26.05
CA HIS A 239 10.48 1.75 26.14
C HIS A 239 11.51 1.27 25.10
N HIS A 240 11.07 0.48 24.12
CA HIS A 240 11.94 0.03 23.05
C HIS A 240 12.59 1.21 22.31
N LYS A 241 13.79 0.98 21.78
CA LYS A 241 14.51 1.92 20.93
C LYS A 241 14.68 1.31 19.54
N LEU A 242 14.66 2.18 18.55
CA LEU A 242 14.96 1.81 17.17
C LEU A 242 16.27 2.44 16.74
N GLU A 243 17.13 1.62 16.16
CA GLU A 243 18.37 2.05 15.52
C GLU A 243 18.33 1.66 14.03
N HIS A 244 18.78 2.55 13.15
CA HIS A 244 18.83 2.25 11.73
C HIS A 244 20.15 1.54 11.39
N GLY A 245 20.09 0.22 11.18
CA GLY A 245 21.21 -0.61 10.78
C GLY A 245 21.39 -0.70 9.25
N SER A 246 22.34 -1.54 8.81
CA SER A 246 22.61 -1.74 7.38
C SER A 246 21.48 -2.45 6.62
N ASN A 247 20.68 -3.26 7.32
CA ASN A 247 19.60 -4.08 6.75
C ASN A 247 18.20 -3.66 7.25
N GLY A 248 18.05 -2.41 7.72
CA GLY A 248 16.80 -1.89 8.26
C GLY A 248 16.85 -1.64 9.77
N TRP A 249 15.68 -1.58 10.39
CA TRP A 249 15.54 -1.28 11.82
C TRP A 249 16.05 -2.40 12.71
N ILE A 250 16.88 -2.04 13.69
CA ILE A 250 17.30 -2.88 14.81
C ILE A 250 16.46 -2.45 16.02
N VAL A 251 15.80 -3.41 16.65
CA VAL A 251 14.94 -3.20 17.82
C VAL A 251 15.71 -3.53 19.09
N HIS A 252 15.85 -2.55 19.97
CA HIS A 252 16.43 -2.71 21.30
C HIS A 252 15.31 -2.65 22.34
N ASP A 253 14.99 -3.77 22.95
CA ASP A 253 13.88 -3.92 23.90
C ASP A 253 14.33 -4.74 25.13
N GLU A 254 15.35 -4.22 25.82
CA GLU A 254 16.05 -4.89 26.93
C GLU A 254 15.40 -4.67 28.31
N ASP A 255 14.40 -3.80 28.38
CA ASP A 255 13.69 -3.50 29.61
C ASP A 255 12.94 -4.75 30.12
N ASN A 256 13.03 -4.98 31.43
CA ASN A 256 12.29 -6.05 32.06
C ASN A 256 10.85 -5.58 32.35
N TYR A 257 9.91 -6.00 31.51
CA TYR A 257 8.50 -5.69 31.67
C TYR A 257 7.83 -6.68 32.62
N GLU A 258 6.93 -6.17 33.47
CA GLU A 258 6.05 -7.03 34.24
C GLU A 258 5.21 -7.90 33.28
N ASP A 259 4.97 -9.16 33.69
CA ASP A 259 4.05 -10.05 32.98
C ASP A 259 2.60 -9.66 33.29
N LYS A 260 2.24 -8.47 32.84
CA LYS A 260 0.93 -7.86 33.01
C LYS A 260 0.38 -7.46 31.64
N GLU A 261 -0.90 -7.72 31.46
CA GLU A 261 -1.68 -7.18 30.36
C GLU A 261 -2.08 -5.73 30.64
N ILE A 262 -1.86 -4.87 29.65
CA ILE A 262 -2.16 -3.43 29.72
C ILE A 262 -3.05 -3.07 28.55
N THR A 263 -3.85 -2.01 28.70
CA THR A 263 -4.70 -1.50 27.62
C THR A 263 -3.87 -0.80 26.53
N ASP A 264 -4.50 -0.51 25.38
CA ASP A 264 -3.85 0.24 24.30
C ASP A 264 -3.54 1.68 24.74
N ASP A 265 -4.44 2.33 25.48
CA ASP A 265 -4.22 3.66 26.07
C ASP A 265 -3.09 3.67 27.10
N GLU A 266 -3.03 2.64 27.97
CA GLU A 266 -1.95 2.48 28.92
C GLU A 266 -0.61 2.30 28.20
N PHE A 267 -0.55 1.48 27.15
CA PHE A 267 0.65 1.33 26.33
C PHE A 267 1.10 2.66 25.73
N LEU A 268 0.18 3.45 25.15
CA LEU A 268 0.50 4.77 24.62
C LEU A 268 1.00 5.74 25.69
N SER A 269 0.41 5.73 26.88
CA SER A 269 0.82 6.61 27.99
C SER A 269 2.25 6.35 28.48
N LEU A 270 2.77 5.15 28.21
CA LEU A 270 4.12 4.72 28.57
C LEU A 270 5.14 4.99 27.45
N LEU A 271 4.70 5.28 26.22
CA LEU A 271 5.58 5.70 25.12
C LEU A 271 6.18 7.07 25.46
N ARG A 272 7.52 7.15 25.46
CA ARG A 272 8.26 8.39 25.70
C ARG A 272 8.68 9.06 24.40
#